data_AF-F9UJA0-F1
#
_entry.id   AF-F9UJA0-F1
#
_cell.length_a   1.000
_cell.length_b   1.000
_cell.length_c   1.000
_cell.angle_alpha   90.00
_cell.angle_beta   90.00
_cell.angle_gamma   90.00
#
_symmetry.space_group_name_H-M   'P 1'
#
loop_
_entity.id
_entity.type
_entity.pdbx_description
1 polymer ?
#
loop_
_entity_poly.entity_id
_entity_poly.type
_entity_poly.pdbx_seq_one_letter_code
_entity_poly.pdbx_strand_id
1 'polypeptide(L)'
;MATVKTSEIKDEKKEVKNYHVTPKKDSSDWQVKGAGNDRATKLFSTQKEAIAYAKELAEKKFGTVYIHGENGRVRDTLKFANKKPKK
;
A
#
# COMPACT_ATOMS: atom_id res chain seq x y z
N MET A 1 19.21 -23.53 -14.57
CA MET A 1 17.88 -22.92 -14.27
C MET A 1 18.09 -22.01 -13.07
N ALA A 2 18.23 -20.71 -13.32
CA ALA A 2 18.80 -19.79 -12.33
C ALA A 2 17.80 -19.44 -11.23
N THR A 3 18.27 -19.70 -10.01
CA THR A 3 17.73 -19.40 -8.69
C THR A 3 17.05 -18.02 -8.61
N VAL A 4 15.81 -17.99 -8.13
CA VAL A 4 15.06 -16.76 -7.85
C VAL A 4 15.80 -15.95 -6.78
N LYS A 5 16.31 -14.79 -7.18
CA LYS A 5 16.90 -13.81 -6.26
C LYS A 5 15.80 -13.18 -5.42
N THR A 6 15.46 -13.81 -4.30
CA THR A 6 14.85 -13.13 -3.15
C THR A 6 15.81 -12.05 -2.70
N SER A 7 15.64 -10.86 -3.24
CA SER A 7 16.40 -9.68 -2.85
C SER A 7 15.73 -9.13 -1.60
N GLU A 8 16.27 -9.50 -0.45
CA GLU A 8 16.14 -8.75 0.79
C GLU A 8 16.62 -7.32 0.52
N ILE A 9 15.68 -6.39 0.35
CA ILE A 9 15.99 -4.96 0.34
C ILE A 9 15.64 -4.45 1.74
N LYS A 10 16.68 -4.09 2.49
CA LYS A 10 16.58 -3.27 3.70
C LYS A 10 15.96 -1.93 3.29
N ASP A 11 14.66 -1.78 3.53
CA ASP A 11 13.92 -0.53 3.36
C ASP A 11 14.43 0.47 4.41
N GLU A 12 15.39 1.30 4.01
CA GLU A 12 15.82 2.46 4.77
C GLU A 12 14.58 3.32 5.05
N LYS A 13 14.30 3.55 6.33
CA LYS A 13 13.03 4.01 6.92
C LYS A 13 12.61 5.41 6.42
N LYS A 14 12.23 5.53 5.15
CA LYS A 14 11.53 6.70 4.62
C LYS A 14 10.10 6.62 5.14
N GLU A 15 9.62 7.71 5.75
CA GLU A 15 8.25 7.75 6.28
C GLU A 15 7.23 7.66 5.15
N VAL A 16 6.83 6.45 4.79
CA VAL A 16 5.74 6.19 3.86
C VAL A 16 4.44 6.65 4.52
N LYS A 17 3.97 7.82 4.08
CA LYS A 17 2.69 8.41 4.51
C LYS A 17 1.59 8.20 3.47
N ASN A 18 1.87 7.57 2.34
CA ASN A 18 0.85 7.31 1.32
C ASN A 18 0.95 5.85 0.89
N TYR A 19 -0.18 5.16 0.82
CA TYR A 19 -0.30 3.74 0.50
C TYR A 19 -1.22 3.60 -0.69
N HIS A 20 -0.82 2.81 -1.69
CA HIS A 20 -1.59 2.55 -2.90
C HIS A 20 -2.00 1.08 -2.91
N VAL A 21 -3.30 0.83 -2.95
CA VAL A 21 -3.89 -0.49 -3.13
C VAL A 21 -4.24 -0.63 -4.59
N THR A 22 -3.42 -1.35 -5.36
CA THR A 22 -3.59 -1.54 -6.80
C THR A 22 -3.78 -3.02 -7.14
N PRO A 23 -4.63 -3.37 -8.12
CA PRO A 23 -4.64 -4.72 -8.66
C PRO A 23 -3.32 -4.99 -9.39
N LYS A 24 -2.83 -6.22 -9.30
CA LYS A 24 -1.70 -6.68 -10.10
C LYS A 24 -2.19 -6.94 -11.52
N LYS A 25 -1.40 -6.55 -12.53
CA LYS A 25 -1.82 -6.66 -13.94
C LYS A 25 -1.76 -8.10 -14.45
N ASP A 26 -0.81 -8.88 -13.93
CA ASP A 26 -0.54 -10.27 -14.29
C ASP A 26 -1.29 -11.31 -13.43
N SER A 27 -2.01 -10.88 -12.41
CA SER A 27 -2.67 -11.81 -11.46
C SER A 27 -3.86 -11.14 -10.81
N SER A 28 -4.88 -11.91 -10.40
CA SER A 28 -6.07 -11.40 -9.69
C SER A 28 -5.76 -10.88 -8.26
N ASP A 29 -4.48 -10.82 -7.90
CA ASP A 29 -3.98 -10.37 -6.61
C ASP A 29 -3.98 -8.83 -6.51
N TRP A 30 -4.01 -8.38 -5.27
CA TRP A 30 -3.96 -6.99 -4.86
C TRP A 30 -2.66 -6.70 -4.15
N GLN A 31 -2.01 -5.59 -4.52
CA GLN A 31 -0.76 -5.18 -3.90
C GLN A 31 -0.94 -3.87 -3.13
N VAL A 32 -0.35 -3.81 -1.94
CA VAL A 32 -0.22 -2.58 -1.16
C VAL A 32 1.18 -2.04 -1.38
N LYS A 33 1.30 -0.86 -1.99
CA LYS A 33 2.57 -0.20 -2.27
C LYS A 33 2.67 1.10 -1.51
N GLY A 34 3.71 1.26 -0.71
CA GLY A 34 4.05 2.56 -0.13
C GLY A 34 4.50 3.55 -1.20
N ALA A 35 4.07 4.80 -1.11
CA ALA A 35 4.58 5.88 -1.95
C ALA A 35 6.07 6.08 -1.67
N GLY A 36 6.87 6.04 -2.74
CA GLY A 36 8.32 6.05 -2.65
C GLY A 36 8.96 4.69 -2.37
N ASN A 37 8.17 3.63 -2.15
CA ASN A 37 8.70 2.28 -2.15
C ASN A 37 8.82 1.78 -3.58
N ASP A 38 9.91 1.09 -3.93
CA ASP A 38 10.06 0.49 -5.26
C ASP A 38 9.15 -0.74 -5.40
N ARG A 39 8.92 -1.43 -4.28
CA ARG A 39 8.23 -2.73 -4.22
C ARG A 39 6.89 -2.65 -3.50
N ALA A 40 6.03 -3.63 -3.78
CA ALA A 40 4.85 -3.86 -2.96
C ALA A 40 5.28 -4.25 -1.54
N THR A 41 4.70 -3.61 -0.53
CA THR A 41 4.89 -3.96 0.88
C THR A 41 4.29 -5.34 1.16
N LYS A 42 3.12 -5.63 0.59
CA LYS A 42 2.46 -6.93 0.73
C LYS A 42 1.48 -7.17 -0.42
N LEU A 43 1.32 -8.45 -0.77
CA LEU A 43 0.35 -8.95 -1.73
C LEU A 43 -0.78 -9.65 -0.97
N PHE A 44 -1.99 -9.54 -1.49
CA PHE A 44 -3.22 -10.12 -0.95
C PHE A 44 -4.05 -10.68 -2.09
N SER A 45 -4.81 -11.73 -1.84
CA SER A 45 -5.69 -12.31 -2.87
C SER A 45 -6.89 -11.42 -3.16
N THR A 46 -7.32 -10.62 -2.19
CA THR A 46 -8.51 -9.76 -2.33
C THR A 46 -8.22 -8.29 -2.03
N GLN A 47 -9.00 -7.41 -2.68
CA GLN A 47 -8.96 -5.97 -2.43
C GLN A 47 -9.26 -5.65 -0.97
N LYS A 48 -10.19 -6.38 -0.36
CA LYS A 48 -10.65 -6.14 1.01
C LYS A 48 -9.52 -6.32 2.02
N GLU A 49 -8.74 -7.39 1.88
CA GLU A 49 -7.59 -7.66 2.74
C GLU A 49 -6.48 -6.61 2.53
N ALA A 50 -6.22 -6.23 1.28
CA ALA A 50 -5.25 -5.18 0.97
C ALA A 50 -5.65 -3.82 1.57
N ILE A 51 -6.94 -3.46 1.50
CA ILE A 51 -7.47 -2.24 2.12
C ILE A 51 -7.31 -2.31 3.64
N ALA A 52 -7.69 -3.42 4.28
CA ALA A 52 -7.61 -3.57 5.73
C ALA A 52 -6.17 -3.36 6.22
N TYR A 53 -5.20 -4.02 5.58
CA TYR A 53 -3.79 -3.85 5.93
C TYR A 53 -3.27 -2.43 5.66
N ALA A 54 -3.64 -1.83 4.52
CA ALA A 54 -3.25 -0.45 4.20
C ALA A 54 -3.85 0.56 5.19
N LYS A 55 -5.09 0.33 5.67
CA LYS A 55 -5.71 1.14 6.72
C LYS A 55 -4.91 1.06 8.02
N GLU A 56 -4.61 -0.14 8.51
CA GLU A 56 -3.84 -0.31 9.75
C GLU A 56 -2.47 0.40 9.69
N LEU A 57 -1.80 0.33 8.54
CA LEU A 57 -0.53 1.02 8.32
C LEU A 57 -0.72 2.54 8.30
N ALA A 58 -1.74 3.04 7.61
CA ALA A 58 -2.04 4.46 7.54
C ALA A 58 -2.52 5.03 8.88
N GLU A 59 -3.22 4.25 9.70
CA GLU A 59 -3.58 4.63 11.07
C GLU A 59 -2.33 4.75 11.95
N LYS A 60 -1.39 3.81 11.85
CA LYS A 60 -0.13 3.83 12.62
C LYS A 60 0.84 4.93 12.17
N LYS A 61 0.88 5.24 10.86
CA LYS A 61 1.81 6.22 10.27
C LYS A 61 1.15 7.54 9.88
N PHE A 62 -0.12 7.75 10.24
CA PHE A 62 -0.92 8.93 9.89
C PHE A 62 -0.89 9.26 8.40
N GLY A 63 -1.10 8.21 7.60
CA GLY A 63 -0.96 8.25 6.16
C GLY A 63 -2.27 8.40 5.39
N THR A 64 -2.19 8.33 4.07
CA THR A 64 -3.32 8.32 3.14
C THR A 64 -3.32 7.02 2.36
N VAL A 65 -4.47 6.36 2.25
CA VAL A 65 -4.66 5.14 1.44
C VAL A 65 -5.40 5.50 0.17
N TYR A 66 -4.84 5.19 -0.98
CA TYR A 66 -5.47 5.28 -2.29
C TYR A 66 -5.92 3.89 -2.70
N ILE A 67 -7.21 3.73 -2.92
CA ILE A 67 -7.82 2.47 -3.30
C ILE A 67 -8.10 2.54 -4.79
N HIS A 68 -7.38 1.75 -5.59
CA HIS A 68 -7.65 1.63 -7.02
C HIS A 68 -8.72 0.57 -7.27
N GLY A 69 -9.53 0.74 -8.30
CA GLY A 69 -10.41 -0.30 -8.82
C GLY A 69 -9.67 -1.21 -9.81
N GLU A 70 -10.36 -2.24 -10.30
CA GLU A 70 -9.85 -3.18 -11.32
C GLU A 70 -9.44 -2.45 -12.62
N ASN A 71 -10.09 -1.31 -12.91
CA ASN A 71 -9.75 -0.42 -14.02
C ASN A 71 -8.45 0.37 -13.82
N GLY A 72 -7.70 0.14 -12.73
CA GLY A 72 -6.47 0.85 -12.37
C GLY A 72 -6.66 2.30 -11.90
N ARG A 73 -7.88 2.84 -12.00
CA ARG A 73 -8.25 4.18 -11.53
C ARG A 73 -8.47 4.19 -10.02
N VAL A 74 -8.13 5.30 -9.37
CA VAL A 74 -8.46 5.51 -7.96
C VAL A 74 -9.98 5.55 -7.81
N ARG A 75 -10.53 4.59 -7.06
CA ARG A 75 -11.95 4.52 -6.71
C ARG A 75 -12.25 5.30 -5.44
N ASP A 76 -11.35 5.22 -4.47
CA ASP A 76 -11.55 5.82 -3.15
C ASP A 76 -10.22 6.27 -2.54
N THR A 77 -10.26 7.25 -1.64
CA THR A 77 -9.07 7.75 -0.94
C THR A 77 -9.40 8.01 0.52
N LEU A 78 -8.71 7.31 1.41
CA LEU A 78 -8.88 7.40 2.85
C LEU A 78 -7.70 8.16 3.45
N LYS A 79 -7.95 9.33 4.03
CA LYS A 79 -6.91 10.15 4.68
C LYS A 79 -6.97 9.93 6.18
N PHE A 80 -5.90 9.40 6.76
CA PHE A 80 -5.72 9.20 8.21
C PHE A 80 -4.87 10.32 8.83
N ALA A 81 -4.90 11.51 8.23
CA ALA A 81 -4.23 12.69 8.76
C ALA A 81 -4.82 13.03 10.13
N ASN A 82 -3.98 13.03 11.17
CA ASN A 82 -4.36 13.53 12.48
C ASN A 82 -4.84 14.98 12.31
N LYS A 83 -6.14 15.24 12.51
CA LYS A 83 -6.57 16.58 12.91
C LYS A 83 -5.80 16.83 14.19
N LYS A 84 -4.71 17.63 14.13
CA LYS A 84 -4.11 18.19 15.34
C LYS A 84 -5.29 18.67 16.21
N PRO A 85 -5.40 18.29 17.49
CA PRO A 85 -6.34 18.99 18.35
C PRO A 85 -5.97 20.47 18.20
N LYS A 86 -6.90 21.27 17.67
CA LYS A 86 -6.71 22.72 17.65
C LYS A 86 -6.60 23.10 19.12
N LYS A 87 -5.40 23.49 19.51
CA LYS A 87 -5.10 24.02 20.84
C LYS A 87 -5.91 25.28 21.07
#